data_AF-A0A246SRS1-F1
#
_entry.id   AF-A0A246SRS1-F1
#
_cell.length_a   1.000
_cell.length_b   1.000
_cell.length_c   1.000
_cell.angle_alpha   90.00
_cell.angle_beta   90.00
_cell.angle_gamma   90.00
#
_symmetry.space_group_name_H-M   'P 1'
#
loop_
_entity.id
_entity.type
_entity.pdbx_description
1 polymer ?
#
loop_
_entity_poly.entity_id
_entity_poly.type
_entity_poly.pdbx_seq_one_letter_code
_entity_poly.pdbx_strand_id
1 'polypeptide(L)'
;MKKICRSIVAAATIAACSSLLPAEGFAANGCGGASWYALRSKTASGERMNPAILTAAHRSLAFGTKVKVTNRNNGRTVVVRINDRGPFIRGRVLDLSRAAAQNIGMVSSGTAKVCYQVVS
;
A
#
# COMPACT_ATOMS: atom_id res chain seq x y z
N MET A 1 -43.13 25.21 -63.53
CA MET A 1 -43.20 23.83 -62.98
C MET A 1 -41.77 23.34 -62.74
N LYS A 2 -41.59 22.48 -61.73
CA LYS A 2 -40.35 21.81 -61.25
C LYS A 2 -39.63 22.48 -60.06
N LYS A 3 -40.00 21.95 -58.89
CA LYS A 3 -39.32 22.03 -57.58
C LYS A 3 -38.14 21.03 -57.58
N ILE A 4 -36.95 21.42 -57.10
CA ILE A 4 -35.86 20.55 -56.61
C ILE A 4 -35.01 21.46 -55.68
N CYS A 5 -35.05 21.35 -54.35
CA CYS A 5 -34.48 20.33 -53.44
C CYS A 5 -32.95 20.44 -53.32
N ARG A 6 -32.45 20.86 -52.15
CA ARG A 6 -31.47 20.11 -51.33
C ARG A 6 -31.13 20.87 -50.03
N SER A 7 -31.53 20.24 -48.93
CA SER A 7 -31.22 20.58 -47.56
C SER A 7 -29.70 20.57 -47.33
N ILE A 8 -29.17 21.64 -46.74
CA ILE A 8 -27.80 21.69 -46.24
C ILE A 8 -27.86 21.24 -44.78
N VAL A 9 -27.37 20.03 -44.51
CA VAL A 9 -27.20 19.51 -43.16
C VAL A 9 -25.94 20.16 -42.58
N ALA A 10 -26.11 21.02 -41.58
CA ALA A 10 -25.00 21.56 -40.80
C ALA A 10 -24.44 20.45 -39.90
N ALA A 11 -23.19 20.05 -40.14
CA ALA A 11 -22.48 19.11 -39.29
C ALA A 11 -22.05 19.82 -37.99
N ALA A 12 -22.78 19.57 -36.89
CA ALA A 12 -22.38 20.00 -35.56
C ALA A 12 -21.31 19.03 -35.03
N THR A 13 -20.05 19.44 -35.07
CA THR A 13 -18.96 18.75 -34.37
C THR A 13 -19.10 18.98 -32.88
N ILE A 14 -19.73 18.04 -32.17
CA ILE A 14 -19.73 18.02 -30.72
C ILE A 14 -18.34 17.56 -30.28
N ALA A 15 -17.53 18.51 -29.80
CA ALA A 15 -16.24 18.24 -29.19
C ALA A 15 -16.44 17.31 -27.98
N ALA A 16 -16.00 16.06 -28.12
CA ALA A 16 -15.89 15.13 -27.00
C ALA A 16 -14.75 15.60 -26.09
N CYS A 17 -15.07 16.45 -25.11
CA CYS A 17 -14.16 16.76 -24.02
C CYS A 17 -14.08 15.52 -23.12
N SER A 18 -13.16 14.62 -23.45
CA SER A 18 -12.81 13.48 -22.61
C SER A 18 -12.14 14.01 -21.34
N SER A 19 -12.91 14.18 -20.28
CA SER A 19 -12.39 14.45 -18.95
C SER A 19 -11.58 13.23 -18.47
N LEU A 20 -10.27 13.30 -18.67
CA LEU A 20 -9.30 12.46 -17.96
C LEU A 20 -9.34 12.86 -16.48
N LEU A 21 -10.24 12.25 -15.72
CA LEU A 21 -10.16 12.32 -14.26
C LEU A 21 -8.89 11.56 -13.84
N PRO A 22 -7.99 12.17 -13.05
CA PRO A 22 -6.92 11.41 -12.44
C PRO A 22 -7.57 10.37 -11.52
N ALA A 23 -7.22 9.10 -11.72
CA ALA A 23 -7.56 8.06 -10.77
C ALA A 23 -6.80 8.39 -9.47
N GLU A 24 -7.49 9.01 -8.51
CA GLU A 24 -6.96 9.14 -7.16
C GLU A 24 -6.81 7.74 -6.60
N GLY A 25 -5.58 7.22 -6.66
CA GLY A 25 -5.26 5.94 -6.05
C GLY A 25 -5.58 6.02 -4.57
N PHE A 26 -6.61 5.31 -4.13
CA PHE A 26 -6.91 5.15 -2.71
C PHE A 26 -5.65 4.59 -2.02
N ALA A 27 -4.94 5.46 -1.29
CA ALA A 27 -3.81 5.03 -0.48
C ALA A 27 -4.34 4.04 0.56
N ALA A 28 -3.99 2.76 0.42
CA ALA A 28 -4.43 1.74 1.34
C ALA A 28 -3.82 2.00 2.71
N ASN A 29 -4.68 2.26 3.70
CA ASN A 29 -4.30 2.61 5.06
C ASN A 29 -4.98 1.64 6.04
N GLY A 30 -4.38 1.45 7.21
CA GLY A 30 -4.99 0.58 8.23
C GLY A 30 -4.31 0.70 9.59
N CYS A 31 -5.03 0.32 10.64
CA CYS A 31 -4.52 0.29 12.00
C CYS A 31 -4.79 -1.07 12.65
N GLY A 32 -3.91 -1.50 13.55
CA GLY A 32 -4.07 -2.75 14.29
C GLY A 32 -2.83 -3.11 15.07
N GLY A 33 -2.73 -4.36 15.51
CA GLY A 33 -1.51 -4.88 16.12
C GLY A 33 -0.40 -5.09 15.08
N ALA A 34 0.84 -4.94 15.51
CA ALA A 34 2.00 -5.42 14.79
C ALA A 34 2.83 -6.35 15.67
N SER A 35 3.57 -7.25 15.04
CA SER A 35 4.65 -8.01 15.68
C SER A 35 5.94 -7.86 14.88
N TRP A 36 7.00 -8.54 15.28
CA TRP A 36 8.22 -8.62 14.48
C TRP A 36 8.76 -10.05 14.39
N TYR A 37 9.52 -10.33 13.34
CA TYR A 37 10.04 -11.66 13.07
C TYR A 37 11.47 -11.67 12.53
N ALA A 38 12.12 -12.82 12.65
CA ALA A 38 13.42 -13.11 12.06
C ALA A 38 13.44 -14.58 11.65
N LEU A 39 13.19 -14.84 10.36
CA LEU A 39 13.20 -16.19 9.79
C LEU A 39 14.55 -16.50 9.16
N ARG A 40 14.87 -17.79 9.05
CA ARG A 40 16.04 -18.31 8.32
C ARG A 40 15.71 -18.75 6.88
N SER A 41 14.43 -18.68 6.50
CA SER A 41 13.87 -19.12 5.22
C SER A 41 13.70 -17.96 4.22
N LYS A 42 13.15 -18.28 3.05
CA LYS A 42 12.65 -17.28 2.09
C LYS A 42 11.31 -16.71 2.56
N THR A 43 11.02 -15.46 2.20
CA THR A 43 9.71 -14.82 2.32
C THR A 43 8.80 -15.22 1.15
N ALA A 44 7.53 -14.84 1.19
CA ALA A 44 6.58 -15.07 0.11
C ALA A 44 6.92 -14.32 -1.19
N SER A 45 7.75 -13.27 -1.16
CA SER A 45 8.29 -12.66 -2.39
C SER A 45 9.40 -13.49 -3.04
N GLY A 46 9.89 -14.55 -2.38
CA GLY A 46 11.01 -15.37 -2.83
C GLY A 46 12.39 -14.86 -2.38
N GLU A 47 12.46 -13.66 -1.80
CA GLU A 47 13.68 -13.11 -1.20
C GLU A 47 14.08 -13.91 0.05
N ARG A 48 15.37 -14.00 0.36
CA ARG A 48 15.81 -14.54 1.65
C ARG A 48 15.52 -13.51 2.74
N MET A 49 14.85 -13.93 3.81
CA MET A 49 14.55 -13.01 4.92
C MET A 49 15.86 -12.45 5.50
N ASN A 50 15.89 -11.13 5.68
CA ASN A 50 16.99 -10.44 6.33
C ASN A 50 16.43 -9.55 7.46
N PRO A 51 16.75 -9.82 8.74
CA PRO A 51 16.22 -9.04 9.85
C PRO A 51 16.78 -7.61 9.95
N ALA A 52 17.87 -7.31 9.22
CA ALA A 52 18.55 -6.01 9.25
C ALA A 52 18.00 -4.99 8.24
N ILE A 53 17.14 -5.40 7.30
CA ILE A 53 16.56 -4.51 6.28
C ILE A 53 15.15 -4.07 6.68
N LEU A 54 14.71 -2.92 6.15
CA LEU A 54 13.40 -2.34 6.48
C LEU A 54 12.28 -2.95 5.63
N THR A 55 11.85 -4.15 6.00
CA THR A 55 10.74 -4.85 5.35
C THR A 55 9.63 -5.25 6.31
N ALA A 56 8.47 -5.62 5.75
CA ALA A 56 7.32 -6.13 6.50
C ALA A 56 6.50 -7.14 5.70
N ALA A 57 5.75 -7.98 6.41
CA ALA A 57 4.71 -8.85 5.88
C ALA A 57 3.35 -8.15 5.94
N HIS A 58 2.58 -8.24 4.85
CA HIS A 58 1.20 -7.78 4.80
C HIS A 58 0.31 -8.73 3.98
N ARG A 59 -0.99 -8.82 4.32
CA ARG A 59 -1.91 -9.83 3.78
C ARG A 59 -2.12 -9.71 2.28
N SER A 60 -2.41 -8.50 1.81
CA SER A 60 -2.90 -8.26 0.45
C SER A 60 -2.11 -7.22 -0.35
N LEU A 61 -1.48 -6.23 0.31
CA LEU A 61 -0.60 -5.26 -0.36
C LEU A 61 0.40 -5.96 -1.29
N ALA A 62 0.58 -5.39 -2.48
CA ALA A 62 1.51 -5.88 -3.48
C ALA A 62 2.94 -5.92 -2.89
N PHE A 63 3.73 -6.87 -3.36
CA PHE A 63 5.15 -6.86 -3.02
C PHE A 63 5.81 -5.64 -3.67
N GLY A 64 6.74 -5.01 -2.94
CA GLY A 64 7.37 -3.77 -3.38
C GLY A 64 6.68 -2.50 -2.89
N THR A 65 5.39 -2.57 -2.52
CA THR A 65 4.68 -1.42 -1.92
C THR A 65 5.43 -0.92 -0.69
N LYS A 66 5.60 0.40 -0.60
CA LYS A 66 6.17 1.02 0.60
C LYS A 66 5.07 1.56 1.47
N VAL A 67 5.19 1.31 2.77
CA VAL A 67 4.27 1.83 3.78
C VAL A 67 5.03 2.57 4.86
N LYS A 68 4.53 3.75 5.24
CA LYS A 68 4.93 4.43 6.47
C LYS A 68 4.17 3.79 7.62
N VAL A 69 4.88 3.28 8.61
CA VAL A 69 4.34 2.64 9.82
C VAL A 69 4.59 3.58 11.00
N THR A 70 3.55 3.83 11.79
CA THR A 70 3.59 4.66 13.00
C THR A 70 3.23 3.80 14.21
N ASN A 71 4.12 3.74 15.21
CA ASN A 71 3.80 3.15 16.50
C ASN A 71 2.95 4.12 17.32
N ARG A 72 1.75 3.69 17.68
CA ARG A 72 0.75 4.50 18.39
C ARG A 72 1.12 4.79 19.84
N ASN A 73 2.02 4.00 20.43
CA ASN A 73 2.41 4.16 21.83
C ASN A 73 3.44 5.28 22.04
N ASN A 74 4.27 5.56 21.02
CA ASN A 74 5.39 6.49 21.15
C ASN A 74 5.54 7.48 19.97
N GLY A 75 4.67 7.40 18.96
CA GLY A 75 4.68 8.28 17.79
C GLY A 75 5.81 8.04 16.79
N ARG A 76 6.74 7.10 17.05
CA ARG A 76 7.87 6.83 16.16
C ARG A 76 7.39 6.21 14.86
N THR A 77 8.09 6.53 13.77
CA THR A 77 7.71 6.09 12.42
C THR A 77 8.87 5.43 11.68
N VAL A 78 8.54 4.58 10.70
CA VAL A 78 9.51 3.98 9.77
C VAL A 78 8.83 3.69 8.45
N VAL A 79 9.54 3.85 7.33
CA VAL A 79 9.06 3.37 6.02
C VAL A 79 9.63 1.99 5.76
N VAL A 80 8.77 1.03 5.42
CA VAL A 80 9.14 -0.35 5.10
C VAL A 80 8.59 -0.76 3.75
N ARG A 81 9.27 -1.70 3.10
CA ARG A 81 8.80 -2.35 1.87
C ARG A 81 8.09 -3.66 2.20
N ILE A 82 6.94 -3.91 1.59
CA ILE A 82 6.25 -5.19 1.70
C ILE A 82 6.98 -6.24 0.86
N ASN A 83 7.42 -7.33 1.48
CA ASN A 83 8.08 -8.44 0.79
C ASN A 83 7.65 -9.83 1.30
N ASP A 84 6.63 -9.89 2.15
CA ASP A 84 6.15 -11.15 2.72
C ASP A 84 4.62 -11.14 2.95
N ARG A 85 4.06 -12.30 3.27
CA ARG A 85 2.63 -12.52 3.53
C ARG A 85 2.37 -12.86 4.98
N GLY A 86 1.18 -12.46 5.44
CA GLY A 86 0.80 -12.43 6.85
C GLY A 86 0.40 -11.01 7.25
N PRO A 87 0.02 -10.74 8.51
CA PRO A 87 -0.10 -11.69 9.61
C PRO A 87 -1.35 -12.56 9.45
N PHE A 88 -1.27 -13.85 9.77
CA PHE A 88 -2.45 -14.74 9.76
C PHE A 88 -3.19 -14.82 11.10
N ILE A 89 -2.81 -13.96 12.05
CA ILE A 89 -3.47 -13.81 13.35
C ILE A 89 -4.43 -12.62 13.31
N ARG A 90 -5.66 -12.82 13.81
CA ARG A 90 -6.68 -11.77 13.90
C ARG A 90 -6.18 -10.57 14.70
N GLY A 91 -6.58 -9.38 14.27
CA GLY A 91 -6.24 -8.12 14.94
C GLY A 91 -4.82 -7.60 14.69
N ARG A 92 -3.94 -8.34 14.01
CA ARG A 92 -2.65 -7.81 13.52
C ARG A 92 -2.75 -7.36 12.07
N VAL A 93 -2.04 -6.29 11.70
CA VAL A 93 -2.01 -5.73 10.34
C VAL A 93 -0.66 -5.86 9.67
N LEU A 94 0.44 -5.91 10.44
CA LEU A 94 1.80 -6.02 9.93
C LEU A 94 2.65 -6.93 10.81
N ASP A 95 3.55 -7.69 10.20
CA ASP A 95 4.68 -8.29 10.90
C ASP A 95 5.96 -7.65 10.35
N LEU A 96 6.73 -6.98 11.21
CA LEU A 96 7.89 -6.18 10.84
C LEU A 96 9.18 -7.01 10.87
N SER A 97 10.16 -6.63 10.06
CA SER A 97 11.56 -7.00 10.30
C SER A 97 12.05 -6.48 11.67
N ARG A 98 13.08 -7.13 12.23
CA ARG A 98 13.68 -6.69 13.51
C ARG A 98 14.21 -5.25 13.43
N ALA A 99 14.85 -4.86 12.32
CA ALA A 99 15.32 -3.49 12.11
C ALA A 99 14.17 -2.46 12.10
N ALA A 100 13.06 -2.75 11.42
CA ALA A 100 11.90 -1.85 11.44
C ALA A 100 11.27 -1.75 12.84
N ALA A 101 11.15 -2.87 13.54
CA ALA A 101 10.66 -2.90 14.92
C ALA A 101 11.56 -2.11 15.89
N GLN A 102 12.87 -2.13 15.67
CA GLN A 102 13.83 -1.35 16.45
C GLN A 102 13.66 0.16 16.20
N ASN A 103 13.47 0.57 14.95
CA ASN A 103 13.25 1.97 14.58
C ASN A 103 12.02 2.59 15.25
N ILE A 104 10.94 1.82 15.39
CA ILE A 104 9.72 2.27 16.07
C ILE A 104 9.63 1.87 17.54
N GLY A 105 10.71 1.32 18.11
CA GLY A 105 10.83 1.05 19.53
C GLY A 105 9.86 -0.01 20.07
N MET A 106 9.69 -1.13 19.36
CA MET A 106 8.78 -2.22 19.77
C MET A 106 9.46 -3.60 19.91
N VAL A 107 10.80 -3.65 19.90
CA VAL A 107 11.53 -4.94 20.02
C VAL A 107 11.29 -5.57 21.39
N SER A 108 11.44 -4.80 22.48
CA SER A 108 11.29 -5.29 23.85
C SER A 108 9.86 -5.73 24.18
N SER A 109 8.86 -5.03 23.67
CA SER A 109 7.45 -5.37 23.88
C SER A 109 6.98 -6.54 22.99
N GLY A 110 7.75 -6.89 21.95
CA GLY A 110 7.41 -7.92 20.95
C GLY A 110 6.28 -7.51 19.99
N THR A 111 5.31 -6.75 20.48
CA THR A 111 4.15 -6.26 19.73
C THR A 111 3.88 -4.79 20.03
N ALA A 112 3.14 -4.11 19.15
CA ALA A 112 2.69 -2.74 19.34
C ALA A 112 1.39 -2.49 18.57
N LYS A 113 0.64 -1.46 18.96
CA LYS A 113 -0.45 -0.93 18.11
C LYS A 113 0.18 0.02 17.10
N VAL A 114 -0.11 -0.19 15.82
CA VAL A 114 0.42 0.62 14.73
C VAL A 114 -0.69 1.09 13.80
N CYS A 115 -0.41 2.17 13.08
CA CYS A 115 -1.13 2.51 11.87
C CYS A 115 -0.13 2.55 10.72
N TYR A 116 -0.57 2.19 9.51
CA TYR A 116 0.24 2.28 8.31
C TYR A 116 -0.50 3.03 7.21
N GLN A 117 0.30 3.63 6.32
CA GLN A 117 -0.16 4.34 5.13
C GLN A 117 0.73 3.96 3.95
N VAL A 118 0.14 3.59 2.81
CA VAL A 118 0.89 3.41 1.55
C VAL A 118 1.46 4.75 1.08
N VAL A 119 2.74 4.75 0.72
CA VAL A 119 3.46 5.95 0.23
C VAL A 119 4.01 5.81 -1.19
N SER A 120 4.13 4.58 -1.71
CA SER A 120 4.46 4.28 -3.11
C SER A 120 4.11 2.84 -3.47
#